data_AF-A0AAE0C5T1-F1
#
_entry.id   AF-A0AAE0C5T1-F1
#
_cell.length_a   1.000
_cell.length_b   1.000
_cell.length_c   1.000
_cell.angle_alpha   90.00
_cell.angle_beta   90.00
_cell.angle_gamma   90.00
#
_symmetry.space_group_name_H-M   'P 1'
#
loop_
_entity.id
_entity.type
_entity.pdbx_description
1 polymer ?
#
loop_
_entity_poly.entity_id
_entity_poly.type
_entity_poly.pdbx_seq_one_letter_code
_entity_poly.pdbx_strand_id
1 'polypeptide(L)'
;MANTKAIRPFSVKPPQKSLGLLPYLPQDNVPSETSDEVTSAIIEDLTKLLRMPTSEFWCHVVMDGSVSKCLDSYLQYRQRPYDDNADGNYTKAADDLARKVFMVLLRITTPGEADGPPASQQGQLLYENWILDIPKVFDICVLFGHANQSLCRQLVENLFRLQPSYMNDLAGSAAPCRERHTIVDNLRHMQTSSYKALEDGQSSASPAQQMLEVVAYFHDVAATILAFVTVCSRPASFPLFQRAS
;
A
#
# COMPACT_ATOMS: atom_id res chain seq x y z
N MET A 1 6.09 33.43 -26.00
CA MET A 1 5.33 33.67 -24.76
C MET A 1 4.13 32.74 -24.77
N ALA A 2 4.26 31.55 -24.19
CA ALA A 2 3.17 30.58 -24.11
C ALA A 2 2.34 30.87 -22.87
N ASN A 3 1.05 31.06 -23.08
CA ASN A 3 0.06 31.43 -22.07
C ASN A 3 -0.27 30.19 -21.21
N THR A 4 0.50 29.97 -20.14
CA THR A 4 0.17 28.98 -19.10
C THR A 4 -1.06 29.48 -18.37
N LYS A 5 -2.26 29.10 -18.85
CA LYS A 5 -3.49 29.24 -18.07
C LYS A 5 -3.26 28.48 -16.75
N ALA A 6 -3.07 29.22 -15.66
CA ALA A 6 -3.10 28.69 -14.32
C ALA A 6 -4.45 27.97 -14.15
N ILE A 7 -4.40 26.63 -14.14
CA ILE A 7 -5.57 25.81 -13.86
C ILE A 7 -5.98 26.18 -12.44
N ARG A 8 -7.21 26.68 -12.24
CA ARG A 8 -7.70 26.99 -10.90
C ARG A 8 -7.60 25.72 -10.04
N PRO A 9 -7.07 25.79 -8.81
CA PRO A 9 -6.98 24.63 -7.94
C PRO A 9 -8.40 24.09 -7.69
N PHE A 10 -8.56 22.76 -7.73
CA PHE A 10 -9.77 22.11 -7.26
C PHE A 10 -10.03 22.57 -5.83
N SER A 11 -11.10 23.33 -5.65
CA SER A 11 -11.41 23.97 -4.38
C SER A 11 -12.08 22.94 -3.47
N VAL A 12 -11.26 22.23 -2.70
CA VAL A 12 -11.73 21.35 -1.64
C VAL A 12 -12.29 22.21 -0.50
N LYS A 13 -13.61 22.20 -0.29
CA LYS A 13 -14.21 22.78 0.92
C LYS A 13 -14.09 21.77 2.05
N PRO A 14 -13.68 22.13 3.27
CA PRO A 14 -13.55 21.18 4.37
C PRO A 14 -14.85 20.43 4.65
N PRO A 15 -14.78 19.18 5.12
CA PRO A 15 -15.97 18.39 5.36
C PRO A 15 -16.72 18.97 6.56
N GLN A 16 -18.05 18.91 6.53
CA GLN A 16 -18.88 19.44 7.63
C GLN A 16 -18.67 18.68 8.95
N LYS A 17 -18.29 17.40 8.86
CA LYS A 17 -17.98 16.53 10.00
C LYS A 17 -16.91 15.53 9.58
N SER A 18 -15.88 15.30 10.39
CA SER A 18 -14.92 14.21 10.15
C SER A 18 -15.62 12.85 10.30
N LEU A 19 -15.23 11.88 9.47
CA LEU A 19 -15.74 10.52 9.58
C LEU A 19 -15.16 9.81 10.80
N GLY A 20 -13.95 10.16 11.23
CA GLY A 20 -13.32 9.57 12.41
C GLY A 20 -12.98 8.09 12.25
N LEU A 21 -12.52 7.68 11.04
CA LEU A 21 -12.19 6.27 10.76
C LEU A 21 -11.17 5.75 11.77
N LEU A 22 -11.44 4.56 12.30
CA LEU A 22 -10.52 3.85 13.16
C LEU A 22 -9.31 3.32 12.35
N PRO A 23 -8.09 3.36 12.91
CA PRO A 23 -6.96 2.66 12.32
C PRO A 23 -7.15 1.14 12.44
N TYR A 24 -6.61 0.40 11.49
CA TYR A 24 -6.51 -1.05 11.57
C TYR A 24 -5.21 -1.41 12.31
N LEU A 25 -5.25 -2.30 13.30
CA LEU A 25 -4.12 -2.65 14.15
C LEU A 25 -3.76 -4.14 14.01
N PRO A 26 -2.53 -4.55 14.39
CA PRO A 26 -2.11 -5.95 14.30
C PRO A 26 -3.07 -6.94 14.97
N GLN A 27 -3.65 -6.58 16.13
CA GLN A 27 -4.61 -7.44 16.83
C GLN A 27 -5.91 -7.67 16.06
N ASP A 28 -6.27 -6.79 15.11
CA ASP A 28 -7.48 -6.93 14.29
C ASP A 28 -7.34 -8.01 13.21
N ASN A 29 -6.16 -8.65 13.12
CA ASN A 29 -5.97 -9.87 12.34
C ASN A 29 -6.42 -11.12 13.10
N VAL A 30 -6.58 -11.06 14.41
CA VAL A 30 -6.96 -12.20 15.25
C VAL A 30 -8.46 -12.13 15.51
N PRO A 31 -9.24 -13.15 15.13
CA PRO A 31 -10.69 -13.15 15.35
C PRO A 31 -11.04 -13.02 16.84
N SER A 32 -11.73 -11.94 17.18
CA SER A 32 -12.29 -11.67 18.50
C SER A 32 -13.52 -10.75 18.38
N GLU A 33 -14.34 -10.66 19.43
CA GLU A 33 -15.48 -9.73 19.45
C GLU A 33 -15.02 -8.28 19.21
N THR A 34 -13.86 -7.90 19.76
CA THR A 34 -13.30 -6.56 19.56
C THR A 34 -12.82 -6.33 18.13
N SER A 35 -12.18 -7.33 17.49
CA SER A 35 -11.74 -7.18 16.09
C SER A 35 -12.93 -7.08 15.14
N ASP A 36 -14.01 -7.79 15.44
CA ASP A 36 -15.25 -7.77 14.65
C ASP A 36 -15.96 -6.41 14.77
N GLU A 37 -16.01 -5.82 15.96
CA GLU A 37 -16.52 -4.46 16.18
C GLU A 37 -15.72 -3.41 15.41
N VAL A 38 -14.37 -3.45 15.52
CA VAL A 38 -13.49 -2.52 14.80
C VAL A 38 -13.64 -2.69 13.29
N THR A 39 -13.61 -3.92 12.79
CA THR A 39 -13.79 -4.25 11.37
C THR A 39 -15.14 -3.74 10.86
N SER A 40 -16.21 -3.96 11.62
CA SER A 40 -17.56 -3.51 11.26
C SER A 40 -17.66 -1.98 11.22
N ALA A 41 -17.07 -1.29 12.19
CA ALA A 41 -17.04 0.17 12.22
C ALA A 41 -16.29 0.74 11.00
N ILE A 42 -15.12 0.19 10.68
CA ILE A 42 -14.34 0.61 9.50
C ILE A 42 -15.13 0.34 8.21
N ILE A 43 -15.77 -0.83 8.08
CA ILE A 43 -16.61 -1.16 6.91
C ILE A 43 -17.75 -0.16 6.76
N GLU A 44 -18.42 0.21 7.85
CA GLU A 44 -19.53 1.16 7.83
C GLU A 44 -19.05 2.52 7.33
N ASP A 45 -17.94 3.03 7.85
CA ASP A 45 -17.41 4.34 7.51
C ASP A 45 -16.82 4.39 6.09
N LEU A 46 -16.10 3.35 5.66
CA LEU A 46 -15.67 3.22 4.25
C LEU A 46 -16.88 3.11 3.32
N THR A 47 -17.98 2.48 3.76
CA THR A 47 -19.22 2.43 2.97
C THR A 47 -19.87 3.80 2.85
N LYS A 48 -19.89 4.61 3.92
CA LYS A 48 -20.36 6.00 3.87
C LYS A 48 -19.49 6.80 2.91
N LEU A 49 -18.16 6.73 3.04
CA LEU A 49 -17.19 7.42 2.19
C LEU A 49 -17.39 7.07 0.70
N LEU A 50 -17.52 5.79 0.36
CA LEU A 50 -17.73 5.33 -1.01
C LEU A 50 -19.08 5.77 -1.61
N ARG A 51 -20.09 6.07 -0.78
CA ARG A 51 -21.41 6.54 -1.23
C ARG A 51 -21.47 8.05 -1.42
N MET A 52 -20.49 8.80 -0.93
CA MET A 52 -20.46 10.25 -1.06
C MET A 52 -20.31 10.68 -2.53
N PRO A 53 -20.92 11.82 -2.92
CA PRO A 53 -20.63 12.49 -4.18
C PRO A 53 -19.12 12.76 -4.31
N THR A 54 -18.63 12.78 -5.55
CA THR A 54 -17.20 12.90 -5.87
C THR A 54 -16.51 14.05 -5.14
N SER A 55 -17.13 15.23 -5.12
CA SER A 55 -16.57 16.42 -4.48
C SER A 55 -16.42 16.28 -2.96
N GLU A 56 -17.39 15.64 -2.30
CA GLU A 56 -17.35 15.36 -0.86
C GLU A 56 -16.36 14.23 -0.54
N PHE A 57 -16.34 13.18 -1.36
CA PHE A 57 -15.36 12.09 -1.26
C PHE A 57 -13.93 12.62 -1.28
N TRP A 58 -13.57 13.42 -2.29
CA TRP A 58 -12.23 14.00 -2.41
C TRP A 58 -11.90 14.96 -1.28
N CYS A 59 -12.91 15.63 -0.73
CA CYS A 59 -12.72 16.43 0.47
C CYS A 59 -12.28 15.59 1.66
N HIS A 60 -12.98 14.50 1.96
CA HIS A 60 -12.59 13.61 3.03
C HIS A 60 -11.22 12.97 2.79
N VAL A 61 -10.95 12.49 1.58
CA VAL A 61 -9.67 11.86 1.24
C VAL A 61 -8.47 12.78 1.47
N VAL A 62 -8.60 14.08 1.14
CA VAL A 62 -7.49 15.04 1.25
C VAL A 62 -7.41 15.70 2.63
N MET A 63 -8.56 16.00 3.24
CA MET A 63 -8.60 16.85 4.45
C MET A 63 -8.86 16.05 5.74
N ASP A 64 -9.44 14.86 5.66
CA ASP A 64 -9.72 14.02 6.82
C ASP A 64 -8.58 13.02 7.03
N GLY A 65 -7.65 13.38 7.92
CA GLY A 65 -6.50 12.55 8.25
C GLY A 65 -6.85 11.15 8.78
N SER A 66 -8.08 10.92 9.25
CA SER A 66 -8.51 9.57 9.66
C SER A 66 -8.60 8.60 8.49
N VAL A 67 -8.97 9.08 7.28
CA VAL A 67 -9.05 8.25 6.07
C VAL A 67 -7.67 7.77 5.68
N SER A 68 -6.70 8.68 5.57
CA SER A 68 -5.32 8.31 5.22
C SER A 68 -4.71 7.36 6.25
N LYS A 69 -4.91 7.62 7.55
CA LYS A 69 -4.41 6.75 8.62
C LYS A 69 -5.04 5.35 8.59
N CYS A 70 -6.34 5.26 8.33
CA CYS A 70 -7.04 3.99 8.21
C CYS A 70 -6.49 3.16 7.04
N LEU A 71 -6.32 3.77 5.87
CA LEU A 71 -5.75 3.09 4.70
C LEU A 71 -4.29 2.66 4.94
N ASP A 72 -3.47 3.56 5.49
CA ASP A 72 -2.05 3.29 5.76
C ASP A 72 -1.87 2.16 6.77
N SER A 73 -2.59 2.23 7.89
CA SER A 73 -2.55 1.19 8.92
C SER A 73 -3.11 -0.15 8.42
N TYR A 74 -4.16 -0.15 7.58
CA TYR A 74 -4.66 -1.38 6.97
C TYR A 74 -3.61 -2.00 6.03
N LEU A 75 -3.04 -1.21 5.11
CA LEU A 75 -2.01 -1.69 4.20
C LEU A 75 -0.79 -2.20 4.96
N GLN A 76 -0.38 -1.52 6.04
CA GLN A 76 0.77 -1.91 6.84
C GLN A 76 0.53 -3.19 7.65
N TYR A 77 -0.61 -3.30 8.35
CA TYR A 77 -0.80 -4.33 9.38
C TYR A 77 -1.65 -5.53 8.96
N ARG A 78 -2.34 -5.48 7.83
CA ARG A 78 -3.12 -6.62 7.35
C ARG A 78 -2.19 -7.81 7.05
N GLN A 79 -2.50 -8.99 7.59
CA GLN A 79 -1.75 -10.21 7.27
C GLN A 79 -1.70 -10.46 5.76
N ARG A 80 -0.50 -10.82 5.27
CA ARG A 80 -0.26 -11.16 3.87
C ARG A 80 -0.74 -12.58 3.59
N PRO A 81 -1.11 -12.90 2.33
CA PRO A 81 -1.58 -14.24 1.97
C PRO A 81 -0.57 -15.37 2.24
N TYR A 82 0.71 -15.03 2.39
CA TYR A 82 1.80 -15.97 2.62
C TYR A 82 2.30 -15.98 4.08
N ASP A 83 1.67 -15.22 4.97
CA ASP A 83 2.03 -15.23 6.40
C ASP A 83 1.56 -16.53 7.07
N ASP A 84 2.35 -17.01 8.03
CA ASP A 84 1.96 -18.14 8.88
C ASP A 84 0.64 -17.79 9.62
N ASN A 85 -0.37 -18.66 9.50
CA ASN A 85 -1.74 -18.48 9.99
C ASN A 85 -2.66 -17.54 9.18
N ALA A 86 -2.33 -17.21 7.93
CA ALA A 86 -3.27 -16.49 7.03
C ALA A 86 -4.64 -17.19 6.93
N ASP A 87 -4.68 -18.52 7.08
CA ASP A 87 -5.90 -19.34 7.09
C ASP A 87 -6.85 -19.07 8.27
N GLY A 88 -6.37 -18.48 9.37
CA GLY A 88 -7.17 -18.22 10.57
C GLY A 88 -8.10 -17.01 10.46
N ASN A 89 -7.96 -16.17 9.44
CA ASN A 89 -8.64 -14.87 9.34
C ASN A 89 -9.54 -14.71 8.11
N TYR A 90 -9.95 -15.83 7.49
CA TYR A 90 -10.95 -15.84 6.42
C TYR A 90 -12.37 -15.68 7.00
N THR A 91 -12.70 -14.47 7.44
CA THR A 91 -14.08 -14.12 7.79
C THR A 91 -14.72 -13.32 6.67
N LYS A 92 -16.05 -13.42 6.54
CA LYS A 92 -16.81 -12.58 5.59
C LYS A 92 -16.61 -11.08 5.86
N ALA A 93 -16.41 -10.70 7.11
CA ALA A 93 -16.14 -9.32 7.51
C ALA A 93 -14.75 -8.88 7.03
N ALA A 94 -13.72 -9.72 7.19
CA ALA A 94 -12.39 -9.47 6.66
C ALA A 94 -12.39 -9.29 5.13
N ASP A 95 -13.10 -10.16 4.40
CA ASP A 95 -13.25 -10.04 2.95
C ASP A 95 -13.99 -8.76 2.55
N ASP A 96 -15.04 -8.39 3.27
CA ASP A 96 -15.77 -7.15 2.99
C ASP A 96 -14.90 -5.93 3.27
N LEU A 97 -14.15 -5.92 4.37
CA LEU A 97 -13.20 -4.85 4.68
C LEU A 97 -12.14 -4.72 3.58
N ALA A 98 -11.51 -5.83 3.17
CA ALA A 98 -10.54 -5.85 2.09
C ALA A 98 -11.12 -5.25 0.80
N ARG A 99 -12.36 -5.63 0.46
CA ARG A 99 -13.09 -5.09 -0.69
C ARG A 99 -13.35 -3.60 -0.56
N LYS A 100 -13.75 -3.09 0.61
CA LYS A 100 -14.00 -1.66 0.83
C LYS A 100 -12.72 -0.84 0.70
N VAL A 101 -11.63 -1.30 1.31
CA VAL A 101 -10.31 -0.65 1.19
C VAL A 101 -9.89 -0.60 -0.28
N PHE A 102 -9.95 -1.74 -0.97
CA PHE A 102 -9.58 -1.80 -2.39
C PHE A 102 -10.44 -0.87 -3.26
N MET A 103 -11.74 -0.77 -2.99
CA MET A 103 -12.63 0.12 -3.75
C MET A 103 -12.33 1.60 -3.50
N VAL A 104 -11.92 1.99 -2.30
CA VAL A 104 -11.45 3.36 -2.03
C VAL A 104 -10.18 3.64 -2.82
N LEU A 105 -9.19 2.73 -2.76
CA LEU A 105 -7.93 2.85 -3.50
C LEU A 105 -8.15 2.88 -5.03
N LEU A 106 -9.11 2.10 -5.53
CA LEU A 106 -9.49 2.12 -6.94
C LEU A 106 -10.18 3.44 -7.32
N ARG A 107 -11.07 3.97 -6.48
CA ARG A 107 -11.76 5.24 -6.76
C ARG A 107 -10.79 6.42 -6.78
N ILE A 108 -9.88 6.53 -5.79
CA ILE A 108 -8.89 7.62 -5.75
C ILE A 108 -7.91 7.58 -6.93
N THR A 109 -7.69 6.41 -7.54
CA THR A 109 -6.82 6.26 -8.72
C THR A 109 -7.58 6.30 -10.04
N THR A 110 -8.92 6.23 -10.05
CA THR A 110 -9.69 6.24 -11.30
C THR A 110 -9.91 7.69 -11.76
N PRO A 111 -9.42 8.11 -12.95
CA PRO A 111 -9.64 9.44 -13.46
C PRO A 111 -11.05 9.63 -14.02
N GLY A 112 -11.49 10.89 -14.07
CA GLY A 112 -12.67 11.29 -14.86
C GLY A 112 -14.01 11.09 -14.18
N GLU A 113 -14.03 10.95 -12.86
CA GLU A 113 -15.28 11.01 -12.10
C GLU A 113 -15.87 12.43 -12.17
N ALA A 114 -17.17 12.54 -12.50
CA ALA A 114 -17.85 13.82 -12.60
C ALA A 114 -17.78 14.59 -11.27
N ASP A 115 -17.61 15.91 -11.33
CA ASP A 115 -17.39 16.81 -10.17
C ASP A 115 -16.14 16.49 -9.32
N GLY A 116 -15.23 15.67 -9.86
CA GLY A 116 -13.92 15.37 -9.26
C GLY A 116 -12.80 16.29 -9.71
N PRO A 117 -11.60 16.14 -9.12
CA PRO A 117 -10.41 16.84 -9.57
C PRO A 117 -10.08 16.45 -11.02
N PRO A 118 -9.63 17.39 -11.86
CA PRO A 118 -9.02 17.05 -13.14
C PRO A 118 -7.87 16.06 -12.95
N ALA A 119 -7.64 15.15 -13.92
CA ALA A 119 -6.63 14.10 -13.80
C ALA A 119 -5.23 14.59 -13.36
N SER A 120 -4.78 15.75 -13.87
CA SER A 120 -3.50 16.35 -13.47
C SER A 120 -3.47 16.78 -12.00
N GLN A 121 -4.58 17.30 -11.47
CA GLN A 121 -4.70 17.67 -10.06
C GLN A 121 -4.93 16.47 -9.17
N GLN A 122 -5.64 15.44 -9.65
CA GLN A 122 -5.83 14.18 -8.94
C GLN A 122 -4.47 13.53 -8.62
N GLY A 123 -3.59 13.40 -9.62
CA GLY A 123 -2.24 12.86 -9.41
C GLY A 123 -1.41 13.70 -8.44
N GLN A 124 -1.54 15.02 -8.47
CA GLN A 124 -0.86 15.92 -7.52
C GLN A 124 -1.41 15.76 -6.10
N LEU A 125 -2.73 15.66 -5.91
CA LEU A 125 -3.35 15.46 -4.60
C LEU A 125 -2.88 14.16 -3.96
N LEU A 126 -2.81 13.07 -4.72
CA LEU A 126 -2.34 11.78 -4.21
C LEU A 126 -0.90 11.85 -3.71
N TYR A 127 -0.04 12.52 -4.49
CA TYR A 127 1.40 12.60 -4.26
C TYR A 127 1.77 13.56 -3.12
N GLU A 128 1.31 14.81 -3.19
CA GLU A 128 1.68 15.87 -2.25
C GLU A 128 1.11 15.63 -0.83
N ASN A 129 -0.02 14.93 -0.73
CA ASN A 129 -0.64 14.61 0.56
C ASN A 129 -0.25 13.22 1.10
N TRP A 130 0.71 12.53 0.47
CA TRP A 130 1.16 11.20 0.90
C TRP A 130 0.04 10.16 1.02
N ILE A 131 -1.02 10.31 0.23
CA ILE A 131 -2.14 9.36 0.21
C ILE A 131 -1.66 8.01 -0.34
N LEU A 132 -0.76 8.05 -1.33
CA LEU A 132 -0.08 6.88 -1.87
C LEU A 132 1.42 7.18 -2.01
N ASP A 133 2.23 6.14 -1.85
CA ASP A 133 3.68 6.13 -2.05
C ASP A 133 4.09 4.74 -2.56
N ILE A 134 5.37 4.56 -2.91
CA ILE A 134 5.86 3.29 -3.45
C ILE A 134 5.70 2.11 -2.46
N PRO A 135 6.01 2.26 -1.15
CA PRO A 135 5.68 1.23 -0.17
C PRO A 135 4.21 0.80 -0.18
N LYS A 136 3.26 1.75 -0.17
CA LYS A 136 1.83 1.44 -0.25
C LYS A 136 1.46 0.75 -1.57
N VAL A 137 2.09 1.11 -2.68
CA VAL A 137 1.89 0.42 -3.97
C VAL A 137 2.34 -1.05 -3.89
N PHE A 138 3.44 -1.32 -3.21
CA PHE A 138 3.89 -2.70 -2.96
C PHE A 138 2.88 -3.47 -2.10
N ASP A 139 2.41 -2.88 -1.00
CA ASP A 139 1.40 -3.50 -0.13
C ASP A 139 0.10 -3.80 -0.88
N ILE A 140 -0.34 -2.88 -1.74
CA ILE A 140 -1.52 -3.07 -2.60
C ILE A 140 -1.34 -4.29 -3.52
N CYS A 141 -0.17 -4.42 -4.16
CA CYS A 141 0.13 -5.54 -5.04
C CYS A 141 0.14 -6.87 -4.28
N VAL A 142 0.72 -6.91 -3.08
CA VAL A 142 0.75 -8.12 -2.24
C VAL A 142 -0.65 -8.53 -1.80
N LEU A 143 -1.41 -7.58 -1.23
CA LEU A 143 -2.72 -7.86 -0.63
C LEU A 143 -3.76 -8.20 -1.70
N PHE A 144 -3.79 -7.48 -2.82
CA PHE A 144 -4.89 -7.57 -3.78
C PHE A 144 -4.52 -8.20 -5.13
N GLY A 145 -3.23 -8.34 -5.43
CA GLY A 145 -2.76 -8.82 -6.73
C GLY A 145 -3.12 -10.28 -7.02
N HIS A 146 -3.08 -11.15 -6.01
CA HIS A 146 -3.37 -12.58 -6.18
C HIS A 146 -4.87 -12.84 -6.46
N ALA A 147 -5.77 -12.14 -5.77
CA ALA A 147 -7.21 -12.33 -5.90
C ALA A 147 -7.82 -11.55 -7.08
N ASN A 148 -7.31 -10.34 -7.37
CA ASN A 148 -7.92 -9.42 -8.34
C ASN A 148 -6.86 -8.78 -9.25
N GLN A 149 -6.01 -9.60 -9.87
CA GLN A 149 -4.85 -9.13 -10.65
C GLN A 149 -5.19 -8.07 -11.70
N SER A 150 -6.32 -8.19 -12.41
CA SER A 150 -6.72 -7.25 -13.46
C SER A 150 -7.05 -5.86 -12.92
N LEU A 151 -7.89 -5.78 -11.87
CA LEU A 151 -8.25 -4.51 -11.24
C LEU A 151 -7.08 -3.91 -10.47
N CYS A 152 -6.27 -4.74 -9.81
CA CYS A 152 -5.06 -4.30 -9.13
C CYS A 152 -4.09 -3.66 -10.13
N ARG A 153 -3.91 -4.30 -11.31
CA ARG A 153 -3.13 -3.72 -12.40
C ARG A 153 -3.70 -2.39 -12.87
N GLN A 154 -5.01 -2.32 -13.11
CA GLN A 154 -5.66 -1.07 -13.53
C GLN A 154 -5.42 0.07 -12.53
N LEU A 155 -5.56 -0.20 -11.23
CA LEU A 155 -5.31 0.76 -10.15
C LEU A 155 -3.87 1.30 -10.24
N VAL A 156 -2.89 0.39 -10.32
CA VAL A 156 -1.46 0.74 -10.36
C VAL A 156 -1.13 1.51 -11.64
N GLU A 157 -1.61 1.07 -12.80
CA GLU A 157 -1.42 1.79 -14.08
C GLU A 157 -2.02 3.18 -14.07
N ASN A 158 -3.22 3.34 -13.51
CA ASN A 158 -3.85 4.64 -13.41
C ASN A 158 -3.04 5.58 -12.52
N LEU A 159 -2.52 5.08 -11.38
CA LEU A 159 -1.67 5.86 -10.49
C LEU A 159 -0.44 6.42 -11.20
N PHE A 160 0.32 5.56 -11.90
CA PHE A 160 1.52 5.98 -12.62
C PHE A 160 1.22 6.89 -13.82
N ARG A 161 0.04 6.75 -14.44
CA ARG A 161 -0.42 7.65 -15.50
C ARG A 161 -0.82 9.02 -14.96
N LEU A 162 -1.53 9.05 -13.82
CA LEU A 162 -1.95 10.26 -13.13
C LEU A 162 -0.75 11.07 -12.63
N GLN A 163 0.26 10.36 -12.10
CA GLN A 163 1.45 10.96 -11.51
C GLN A 163 2.71 10.16 -11.91
N PRO A 164 3.42 10.60 -12.96
CA PRO A 164 4.65 9.94 -13.40
C PRO A 164 5.80 9.99 -12.39
N SER A 165 5.77 10.90 -11.40
CA SER A 165 6.85 11.03 -10.40
C SER A 165 7.05 9.76 -9.57
N TYR A 166 6.00 8.95 -9.36
CA TYR A 166 6.14 7.65 -8.72
C TYR A 166 7.10 6.71 -9.48
N MET A 167 7.23 6.81 -10.81
CA MET A 167 8.24 6.02 -11.54
C MET A 167 9.67 6.43 -11.16
N ASN A 168 9.90 7.72 -10.91
CA ASN A 168 11.19 8.21 -10.45
C ASN A 168 11.46 7.73 -9.02
N ASP A 169 10.46 7.74 -8.14
CA ASP A 169 10.58 7.22 -6.77
C ASP A 169 10.86 5.71 -6.75
N LEU A 170 10.22 4.95 -7.65
CA LEU A 170 10.48 3.52 -7.80
C LEU A 170 11.91 3.26 -8.32
N ALA A 171 12.38 4.06 -9.28
CA ALA A 171 13.76 3.96 -9.76
C ALA A 171 14.77 4.35 -8.66
N GLY A 172 14.43 5.38 -7.88
CA GLY A 172 15.22 5.86 -6.74
C GLY A 172 15.26 4.88 -5.58
N SER A 173 14.15 4.19 -5.27
CA SER A 173 14.11 3.16 -4.21
C SER A 173 14.95 1.93 -4.56
N ALA A 174 15.16 1.66 -5.85
CA ALA A 174 16.07 0.62 -6.31
C ALA A 174 17.56 1.04 -6.28
N ALA A 175 17.88 2.34 -6.22
CA ALA A 175 19.27 2.81 -6.25
C ALA A 175 20.10 2.38 -5.02
N PRO A 176 19.59 2.46 -3.77
CA PRO A 176 20.26 1.88 -2.61
C PRO A 176 20.56 0.38 -2.74
N CYS A 177 19.71 -0.38 -3.44
CA CYS A 177 19.91 -1.81 -3.71
C CYS A 177 20.90 -2.10 -4.85
N ARG A 178 21.15 -1.12 -5.74
CA ARG A 178 22.12 -1.23 -6.84
C ARG A 178 23.52 -0.83 -6.42
N GLU A 179 23.63 0.23 -5.63
CA GLU A 179 24.92 0.80 -5.22
C GLU A 179 25.47 0.15 -3.96
N ARG A 180 24.58 -0.24 -3.05
CA ARG A 180 24.92 -1.04 -1.90
C ARG A 180 24.56 -2.46 -2.26
N HIS A 181 25.47 -3.40 -2.05
CA HIS A 181 25.13 -4.81 -2.02
C HIS A 181 24.25 -5.10 -0.78
N THR A 182 23.39 -4.18 -0.34
CA THR A 182 22.70 -4.12 0.97
C THR A 182 22.04 -5.40 1.36
N ILE A 183 21.41 -6.09 0.43
CA ILE A 183 20.82 -7.41 0.69
C ILE A 183 21.92 -8.43 1.03
N VAL A 184 22.98 -8.49 0.23
CA VAL A 184 24.15 -9.36 0.42
C VAL A 184 25.01 -8.90 1.61
N ASP A 185 25.11 -7.61 1.88
CA ASP A 185 25.88 -7.02 2.98
C ASP A 185 25.14 -7.17 4.31
N ASN A 186 23.81 -7.03 4.32
CA ASN A 186 22.97 -7.36 5.47
C ASN A 186 23.03 -8.87 5.73
N LEU A 187 23.00 -9.71 4.69
CA LEU A 187 23.23 -11.16 4.81
C LEU A 187 24.61 -11.47 5.41
N ARG A 188 25.68 -10.83 4.92
CA ARG A 188 27.05 -11.03 5.41
C ARG A 188 27.24 -10.51 6.83
N HIS A 189 26.69 -9.34 7.13
CA HIS A 189 26.80 -8.72 8.44
C HIS A 189 26.01 -9.54 9.47
N MET A 190 24.82 -10.03 9.13
CA MET A 190 24.03 -10.89 10.01
C MET A 190 24.61 -12.29 10.15
N GLN A 191 25.13 -12.89 9.07
CA GLN A 191 25.91 -14.13 9.16
C GLN A 191 27.06 -13.95 10.17
N THR A 192 27.83 -12.87 10.05
CA THR A 192 28.96 -12.57 10.96
C THR A 192 28.49 -12.33 12.40
N SER A 193 27.36 -11.64 12.60
CA SER A 193 26.77 -11.40 13.92
C SER A 193 26.22 -12.69 14.56
N SER A 194 25.59 -13.56 13.79
CA SER A 194 25.07 -14.85 14.28
C SER A 194 26.19 -15.83 14.62
N TYR A 195 27.30 -15.85 13.85
CA TYR A 195 28.52 -16.59 14.23
C TYR A 195 29.15 -16.07 15.52
N LYS A 196 29.20 -14.74 15.71
CA LYS A 196 29.70 -14.16 16.98
C LYS A 196 28.76 -14.40 18.16
N ALA A 197 27.45 -14.31 17.97
CA ALA A 197 26.47 -14.60 19.02
C ALA A 197 26.47 -16.08 19.45
N LEU A 198 26.80 -16.99 18.53
CA LEU A 198 27.06 -18.41 18.80
C LEU A 198 28.33 -18.62 19.66
N GLU A 199 29.37 -17.80 19.48
CA GLU A 199 30.61 -17.84 20.28
C GLU A 199 30.43 -17.19 21.66
N ASP A 200 29.69 -16.07 21.74
CA ASP A 200 29.59 -15.25 22.96
C ASP A 200 28.40 -15.65 23.88
N GLY A 201 27.48 -16.51 23.43
CA GLY A 201 26.40 -17.05 24.27
C GLY A 201 25.40 -16.03 24.84
N GLN A 202 25.33 -14.81 24.27
CA GLN A 202 24.64 -13.66 24.86
C GLN A 202 23.33 -13.23 24.16
N SER A 203 22.71 -14.07 23.32
CA SER A 203 21.37 -13.80 22.79
C SER A 203 20.28 -14.60 23.53
N SER A 204 19.17 -13.93 23.86
CA SER A 204 17.96 -14.56 24.41
C SER A 204 17.20 -15.42 23.39
N ALA A 205 17.38 -15.16 22.09
CA ALA A 205 16.87 -15.98 20.99
C ALA A 205 17.94 -16.95 20.50
N SER A 206 17.54 -18.20 20.27
CA SER A 206 18.42 -19.22 19.72
C SER A 206 18.95 -18.80 18.33
N PRO A 207 20.17 -19.20 17.97
CA PRO A 207 20.74 -18.96 16.63
C PRO A 207 19.83 -19.39 15.48
N ALA A 208 19.04 -20.44 15.68
CA ALA A 208 18.05 -20.91 14.70
C ALA A 208 16.89 -19.91 14.51
N GLN A 209 16.43 -19.25 15.58
CA GLN A 209 15.37 -18.22 15.50
C GLN A 209 15.86 -16.99 14.76
N GLN A 210 17.10 -16.55 15.01
CA GLN A 210 17.70 -15.44 14.25
C GLN A 210 17.77 -15.77 12.76
N MET A 211 18.18 -16.99 12.40
CA MET A 211 18.21 -17.41 11.01
C MET A 211 16.81 -17.48 10.39
N LEU A 212 15.80 -17.91 11.15
CA LEU A 212 14.40 -17.95 10.70
C LEU A 212 13.86 -16.54 10.43
N GLU A 213 14.12 -15.57 11.31
CA GLU A 213 13.72 -14.16 11.12
C GLU A 213 14.32 -13.57 9.84
N VAL A 214 15.59 -13.89 9.57
CA VAL A 214 16.27 -13.46 8.35
C VAL A 214 15.64 -14.08 7.09
N VAL A 215 15.39 -15.38 7.11
CA VAL A 215 14.73 -16.09 5.99
C VAL A 215 13.34 -15.53 5.75
N ALA A 216 12.57 -15.29 6.82
CA ALA A 216 11.24 -14.67 6.75
C ALA A 216 11.29 -13.27 6.13
N TYR A 217 12.24 -12.43 6.54
CA TYR A 217 12.45 -11.11 5.95
C TYR A 217 12.75 -11.20 4.44
N PHE A 218 13.65 -12.09 4.02
CA PHE A 218 13.95 -12.25 2.60
C PHE A 218 12.79 -12.79 1.79
N HIS A 219 12.05 -13.73 2.36
CA HIS A 219 10.82 -14.24 1.77
C HIS A 219 9.80 -13.11 1.56
N ASP A 220 9.57 -12.27 2.57
CA ASP A 220 8.65 -11.13 2.49
C ASP A 220 9.07 -10.12 1.41
N VAL A 221 10.35 -9.74 1.36
CA VAL A 221 10.88 -8.84 0.32
C VAL A 221 10.72 -9.46 -1.08
N ALA A 222 11.06 -10.74 -1.24
CA ALA A 222 10.96 -11.43 -2.53
C ALA A 222 9.50 -11.58 -2.98
N ALA A 223 8.60 -11.96 -2.07
CA ALA A 223 7.18 -12.08 -2.32
C ALA A 223 6.56 -10.73 -2.70
N THR A 224 6.96 -9.66 -2.03
CA THR A 224 6.53 -8.29 -2.32
C THR A 224 6.96 -7.83 -3.72
N ILE A 225 8.23 -8.02 -4.07
CA ILE A 225 8.73 -7.70 -5.41
C ILE A 225 8.03 -8.56 -6.47
N LEU A 226 7.84 -9.85 -6.21
CA LEU A 226 7.16 -10.75 -7.14
C LEU A 226 5.70 -10.33 -7.35
N ALA A 227 4.97 -9.98 -6.29
CA ALA A 227 3.60 -9.49 -6.39
C ALA A 227 3.53 -8.22 -7.24
N PHE A 228 4.42 -7.26 -7.01
CA PHE A 228 4.50 -6.04 -7.82
C PHE A 228 4.80 -6.34 -9.30
N VAL A 229 5.82 -7.16 -9.57
CA VAL A 229 6.20 -7.52 -10.93
C VAL A 229 5.06 -8.27 -11.62
N THR A 230 4.40 -9.22 -10.96
CA THR A 230 3.28 -9.97 -11.55
C THR A 230 2.08 -9.08 -11.87
N VAL A 231 1.80 -8.06 -11.06
CA VAL A 231 0.79 -7.04 -11.37
C VAL A 231 1.22 -6.18 -12.57
N CYS A 232 2.47 -5.75 -12.64
CA CYS A 232 2.96 -4.78 -13.65
C CYS A 232 3.45 -5.38 -14.98
N SER A 233 3.77 -6.68 -15.04
CA SER A 233 4.51 -7.33 -16.14
C SER A 233 3.73 -7.56 -17.45
N ARG A 234 2.53 -6.98 -17.63
CA ARG A 234 1.65 -7.34 -18.76
C ARG A 234 1.09 -6.22 -19.64
N PRO A 235 1.51 -4.94 -19.53
CA PRO A 235 1.33 -4.02 -20.67
C PRO A 235 2.54 -3.11 -20.98
N ALA A 236 2.44 -2.44 -22.14
CA ALA A 236 3.39 -1.47 -22.69
C ALA A 236 3.64 -0.21 -21.82
N SER A 237 2.99 -0.08 -20.66
CA SER A 237 3.01 1.09 -19.78
C SER A 237 4.19 1.13 -18.79
N PHE A 238 4.93 0.02 -18.60
CA PHE A 238 6.09 -0.02 -17.71
C PHE A 238 7.39 -0.26 -18.49
N PRO A 239 8.07 0.81 -18.97
CA PRO A 239 9.32 0.67 -19.73
C PRO A 239 10.46 0.03 -18.93
N LEU A 240 10.39 0.02 -17.59
CA LEU A 240 11.37 -0.62 -16.72
C LEU A 240 11.51 -2.13 -16.97
N PHE A 241 10.45 -2.81 -17.41
CA PHE A 241 10.44 -4.26 -17.60
C PHE A 241 10.56 -4.70 -19.07
N GLN A 242 10.71 -3.76 -20.01
CA GLN A 242 10.85 -4.04 -21.45
C GLN A 242 12.29 -4.38 -21.87
N ARG A 243 13.26 -4.37 -20.96
CA ARG A 243 14.69 -4.55 -21.27
C ARG A 243 15.25 -5.97 -20.99
N ALA A 244 14.40 -6.97 -20.86
CA ALA A 244 14.82 -8.35 -20.66
C ALA A 244 14.22 -9.28 -21.72
N SER A 245 14.65 -9.08 -22.97
CA SER A 245 14.47 -10.05 -24.07
C SER A 245 15.57 -9.83 -25.10
#